data_AF-A0A847AHF1-F1
#
_entry.id   AF-A0A847AHF1-F1
#
_cell.length_a   1.000
_cell.length_b   1.000
_cell.length_c   1.000
_cell.angle_alpha   90.00
_cell.angle_beta   90.00
_cell.angle_gamma   90.00
#
_symmetry.space_group_name_H-M   'P 1'
#
loop_
_entity.id
_entity.type
_entity.pdbx_description
1 polymer ?
#
loop_
_entity_poly.entity_id
_entity_poly.type
_entity_poly.pdbx_seq_one_letter_code
_entity_poly.pdbx_strand_id
1 'polypeptide(L)' 'NQISTEIKKELNARLEEFSNFTDTLEETFENREQIEISRHYDRQPKATLVAIKEFEDGETFYRKAEVPEE' A
#
# COMPACT_ATOMS: atom_id res chain seq x y z
N ASN A 1 5.91 2.06 10.15
CA ASN A 1 6.19 2.51 8.78
C ASN A 1 4.86 2.92 8.18
N GLN A 2 4.57 4.23 8.14
CA GLN A 2 3.24 4.77 7.78
C GLN A 2 2.86 4.43 6.34
N ILE A 3 3.78 4.60 5.39
CA ILE A 3 3.63 4.27 3.96
C ILE A 3 3.23 2.80 3.78
N SER A 4 3.91 1.87 4.47
CA SER A 4 3.55 0.45 4.41
C SER A 4 2.14 0.15 4.94
N THR A 5 1.65 0.90 5.92
CA THR A 5 0.32 0.72 6.49
C THR A 5 -0.75 1.26 5.53
N GLU A 6 -0.50 2.40 4.88
CA GLU A 6 -1.40 2.95 3.88
C GLU A 6 -1.52 2.06 2.64
N ILE A 7 -0.40 1.59 2.09
CA ILE A 7 -0.40 0.66 0.95
C ILE A 7 -1.20 -0.61 1.27
N LYS A 8 -1.04 -1.17 2.47
CA LYS A 8 -1.81 -2.35 2.91
C LYS A 8 -3.30 -2.05 3.06
N LYS A 9 -3.65 -0.86 3.56
CA LYS A 9 -5.05 -0.45 3.72
C LYS A 9 -5.74 -0.27 2.37
N GLU A 10 -5.06 0.33 1.40
CA GLU A 10 -5.56 0.47 0.03
C GLU A 10 -5.74 -0.90 -0.65
N LEU A 11 -4.74 -1.78 -0.52
CA LEU A 11 -4.83 -3.14 -1.06
C LEU A 11 -6.03 -3.89 -0.46
N ASN A 12 -6.19 -3.87 0.87
CA ASN A 12 -7.31 -4.55 1.53
C ASN A 12 -8.66 -3.98 1.11
N ALA A 13 -8.79 -2.66 0.97
CA ALA A 13 -10.02 -2.03 0.49
C ALA A 13 -10.38 -2.50 -0.93
N ARG A 14 -9.39 -2.56 -1.84
CA ARG A 14 -9.61 -3.09 -3.19
C ARG A 14 -9.98 -4.57 -3.17
N LEU A 15 -9.36 -5.37 -2.29
CA LEU A 15 -9.69 -6.79 -2.16
C LEU A 15 -11.10 -7.04 -1.63
N GLU A 16 -11.62 -6.17 -0.77
CA GLU A 16 -13.00 -6.25 -0.27
C GLU A 16 -14.04 -6.02 -1.39
N GLU A 17 -13.71 -5.24 -2.43
CA GLU A 17 -14.61 -5.02 -3.58
C GLU A 17 -14.89 -6.31 -4.37
N PHE A 18 -13.94 -7.25 -4.39
CA PHE A 18 -14.09 -8.56 -5.05
C PHE A 18 -14.76 -9.63 -4.16
N SER A 19 -15.07 -9.32 -2.90
CA SER A 19 -15.59 -10.31 -1.95
C SER A 19 -17.13 -10.45 -1.93
N ASN A 20 -17.85 -9.63 -2.69
CA ASN A 20 -19.31 -9.49 -2.58
C ASN A 20 -20.12 -10.08 -3.74
N PHE A 21 -19.52 -10.80 -4.70
CA PHE A 21 -20.23 -11.32 -5.87
C PHE A 21 -20.22 -12.86 -5.89
N THR A 22 -21.38 -13.45 -6.19
CA THR A 22 -21.64 -14.90 -6.10
C THR A 22 -22.00 -15.54 -7.44
N ASP A 23 -21.69 -14.89 -8.56
CA ASP A 23 -21.95 -15.39 -9.92
C ASP A 23 -20.71 -16.04 -10.56
N THR A 24 -20.84 -17.29 -10.99
CA THR A 24 -19.72 -18.20 -11.33
C THR A 24 -18.89 -17.77 -12.56
N LEU A 25 -19.47 -16.96 -13.45
CA LEU A 25 -18.77 -16.42 -14.62
C LEU A 25 -17.94 -15.18 -14.27
N GLU A 26 -18.46 -14.34 -13.37
CA GLU A 26 -17.83 -13.11 -12.90
C GLU A 26 -16.62 -13.43 -12.01
N GLU A 27 -16.72 -14.49 -11.21
CA GLU A 27 -15.63 -15.03 -10.38
C GLU A 27 -14.32 -15.29 -11.17
N THR A 28 -14.39 -15.73 -12.42
CA THR A 28 -13.19 -15.97 -13.25
C THR A 28 -12.50 -14.67 -13.68
N PHE A 29 -13.28 -13.60 -13.87
CA PHE A 29 -12.78 -12.27 -14.20
C PHE A 29 -12.21 -11.59 -12.96
N GLU A 30 -12.92 -11.68 -11.84
CA GLU A 30 -12.48 -11.16 -10.53
C GLU A 30 -11.18 -11.81 -10.06
N ASN A 31 -11.05 -13.14 -10.20
CA ASN A 31 -9.81 -13.84 -9.89
C ASN A 31 -8.64 -13.32 -10.73
N ARG A 32 -8.88 -13.00 -12.00
CA ARG A 32 -7.84 -12.45 -12.89
C ARG A 32 -7.43 -11.05 -12.44
N GLU A 33 -8.39 -10.20 -12.08
CA GLU A 33 -8.12 -8.85 -11.57
C GLU A 33 -7.41 -8.89 -10.21
N GLN A 34 -7.80 -9.77 -9.30
CA GLN A 34 -7.16 -9.94 -8.00
C GLN A 34 -5.68 -10.35 -8.14
N ILE A 35 -5.38 -11.26 -9.08
CA ILE A 35 -4.01 -11.66 -9.40
C ILE A 35 -3.22 -10.49 -10.00
N GLU A 36 -3.85 -9.66 -10.83
CA GLU A 36 -3.22 -8.49 -11.44
C GLU A 36 -2.91 -7.41 -10.39
N ILE A 37 -3.85 -7.12 -9.50
CA ILE A 37 -3.69 -6.21 -8.37
C ILE A 37 -2.56 -6.70 -7.46
N SER A 38 -2.57 -7.97 -7.09
CA SER A 38 -1.51 -8.56 -6.26
C SER A 38 -0.14 -8.41 -6.93
N ARG A 39 -0.04 -8.71 -8.23
CA ARG A 39 1.19 -8.52 -9.02
C ARG A 39 1.63 -7.06 -9.15
N HIS A 40 0.69 -6.12 -9.17
CA HIS A 40 1.00 -4.70 -9.20
C HIS A 40 1.66 -4.27 -7.90
N TYR A 41 1.05 -4.58 -6.74
CA TYR A 41 1.59 -4.23 -5.43
C TYR A 41 2.90 -4.96 -5.11
N ASP A 42 3.10 -6.18 -5.60
CA ASP A 42 4.39 -6.89 -5.47
C ASP A 42 5.53 -6.24 -6.28
N ARG A 43 5.20 -5.58 -7.40
CA ARG A 43 6.17 -4.86 -8.23
C ARG A 43 6.47 -3.45 -7.73
N GLN A 44 5.67 -2.94 -6.78
CA GLN A 44 5.92 -1.62 -6.23
C GLN A 44 7.21 -1.60 -5.39
N PRO A 45 7.94 -0.48 -5.38
CA PRO A 45 9.13 -0.34 -4.55
C PRO A 45 8.75 -0.54 -3.07
N LYS A 46 9.62 -1.25 -2.34
CA LYS A 46 9.42 -1.47 -0.90
C LYS A 46 9.19 -0.13 -0.20
N ALA A 47 8.23 -0.07 0.73
CA ALA A 47 7.89 1.15 1.46
C ALA A 47 9.10 1.86 2.08
N THR A 48 10.15 1.13 2.47
CA THR A 48 11.41 1.70 2.94
C THR A 48 12.17 2.49 1.87
N LEU A 49 12.18 2.03 0.62
CA LEU A 49 12.82 2.73 -0.50
C LEU A 49 12.04 3.98 -0.88
N VAL A 50 10.70 3.92 -0.83
CA VAL A 50 9.83 5.09 -1.05
C VAL A 50 10.08 6.14 0.04
N ALA A 51 10.12 5.73 1.31
CA ALA A 51 10.41 6.63 2.43
C ALA A 51 11.78 7.32 2.33
N ILE A 52 12.81 6.58 1.89
CA ILE A 52 14.15 7.16 1.68
C ILE A 52 14.09 8.21 0.57
N LYS A 53 13.40 7.91 -0.53
CA LYS A 53 13.26 8.84 -1.65
C LYS A 53 12.48 10.10 -1.27
N GLU A 54 11.36 9.99 -0.58
CA GLU A 54 10.59 11.15 -0.09
C GLU A 54 11.43 12.03 0.86
N PHE A 55 12.30 11.41 1.68
CA PHE A 55 13.22 12.14 2.55
C PHE A 55 14.33 12.84 1.75
N GLU A 56 14.89 12.19 0.73
CA GLU A 56 15.87 12.78 -0.20
C GLU A 56 15.28 13.95 -1.00
N ASP A 57 14.03 13.80 -1.46
CA ASP A 57 13.30 14.79 -2.25
C ASP A 57 12.74 15.94 -1.36
N GLY A 58 12.90 15.84 -0.03
CA GLY A 58 12.49 16.87 0.93
C GLY A 58 10.97 16.96 1.14
N GLU A 59 10.23 15.95 0.70
CA GLU A 59 8.76 15.87 0.78
C GLU A 59 8.28 15.33 2.13
N THR A 60 9.20 14.88 2.99
CA THR A 60 8.87 14.35 4.32
C THR A 60 9.14 15.36 5.44
N PHE A 61 8.11 15.71 6.21
CA PHE A 61 8.26 16.44 7.47
C PHE A 61 8.70 15.48 8.59
N TYR A 62 9.88 15.70 9.16
CA TYR A 62 10.34 14.99 10.35
C TYR A 62 10.52 15.97 11.51
N ARG A 63 9.93 15.63 12.66
CA ARG A 63 10.16 16.35 13.91
C ARG A 63 11.33 15.68 14.63
N LYS A 64 12.46 16.38 14.78
CA LYS A 64 13.43 15.99 15.82
C LYS A 64 12.72 16.16 17.16
N ALA A 65 12.67 15.10 17.94
CA ALA A 65 12.39 15.25 19.36
C ALA A 65 13.51 16.13 19.91
N GLU A 66 13.17 17.36 20.31
CA GLU A 66 14.05 18.14 21.17
C GLU A 66 14.21 17.27 22.42
N VAL A 67 15.43 16.76 22.62
CA VAL A 67 15.82 16.20 23.91
C VAL A 67 15.50 17.32 24.91
N PRO A 68 14.60 17.10 25.89
CA PRO A 68 14.45 18.07 26.94
C PRO A 68 15.83 18.16 27.60
N GLU A 69 16.52 19.29 27.44
CA GLU A 69 17.54 19.64 28.41
C GLU A 69 16.80 19.99 29.70
N GLU A 70 17.26 19.34 30.77
CA GLU A 70 16.77 19.31 32.17
C GLU A 70 15.83 18.13 32.54
#